data_AF-A0A6N7Y6R2-F1
#
_entry.id   AF-A0A6N7Y6R2-F1
#
_cell.length_a   1.000
_cell.length_b   1.000
_cell.length_c   1.000
_cell.angle_alpha   90.00
_cell.angle_beta   90.00
_cell.angle_gamma   90.00
#
_symmetry.space_group_name_H-M   'P 1'
#
loop_
_entity.id
_entity.type
_entity.pdbx_description
1 polymer ?
#
loop_
_entity_poly.entity_id
_entity_poly.type
_entity_poly.pdbx_seq_one_letter_code
_entity_poly.pdbx_strand_id
1 'polypeptide(L)'
;MYDKKTIKQFILSCHEHINDDYEDKPIETDDFFELGAEVGHKRIDQMNTEDAIFLNELELAAETVGTFKEFNLFLLMAEGKTYKDMARIFEVGEQRVKQMLDKLIVKMIKYLQYN
;
A
#
# COMPACT_ATOMS: atom_id res chain seq x y z
N MET A 1 0.81 20.19 -6.52
CA MET A 1 -0.27 19.42 -7.17
C MET A 1 0.32 18.10 -7.63
N TYR A 2 -0.07 17.00 -7.00
CA TYR A 2 0.46 15.68 -7.32
C TYR A 2 -0.02 15.22 -8.71
N ASP A 3 0.91 14.78 -9.56
CA ASP A 3 0.57 14.19 -10.85
C ASP A 3 0.56 12.66 -10.79
N LYS A 4 -0.21 12.05 -11.70
CA LYS A 4 -0.43 10.60 -11.74
C LYS A 4 0.85 9.78 -11.88
N LYS A 5 1.87 10.29 -12.57
CA LYS A 5 3.13 9.57 -12.77
C LYS A 5 3.92 9.54 -11.46
N THR A 6 4.00 10.65 -10.76
CA THR A 6 4.71 10.75 -9.47
C THR A 6 4.10 9.83 -8.42
N ILE A 7 2.77 9.85 -8.24
CA ILE A 7 2.09 8.94 -7.28
C ILE A 7 2.36 7.47 -7.63
N LYS A 8 2.24 7.09 -8.91
CA LYS A 8 2.52 5.72 -9.34
C LYS A 8 3.95 5.30 -9.06
N GLN A 9 4.91 6.17 -9.38
CA GLN A 9 6.32 5.87 -9.22
C GLN A 9 6.69 5.72 -7.74
N PHE A 10 6.12 6.56 -6.89
CA PHE A 10 6.27 6.47 -5.44
C PHE A 10 5.69 5.17 -4.87
N ILE A 11 4.42 4.86 -5.16
CA ILE A 11 3.79 3.62 -4.66
C ILE A 11 4.60 2.39 -5.11
N LEU A 12 5.08 2.40 -6.36
CA LEU A 12 5.90 1.31 -6.88
C LEU A 12 7.27 1.22 -6.22
N SER A 13 7.85 2.28 -5.66
CA SER A 13 9.13 2.19 -4.94
C SER A 13 8.96 1.78 -3.48
N CYS A 14 7.75 1.83 -2.90
CA CYS A 14 7.51 1.47 -1.51
C CYS A 14 8.02 0.06 -1.15
N HIS A 15 7.91 -0.90 -2.07
CA HIS A 15 8.37 -2.27 -1.85
C HIS A 15 9.88 -2.39 -1.57
N GLU A 16 10.70 -1.42 -2.02
CA GLU A 16 12.15 -1.40 -1.76
C GLU A 16 12.46 -1.13 -0.28
N HIS A 17 11.49 -0.60 0.47
CA HIS A 17 11.60 -0.29 1.89
C HIS A 17 10.90 -1.33 2.77
N ILE A 18 10.37 -2.40 2.18
CA ILE A 18 9.79 -3.53 2.90
C ILE A 18 10.93 -4.45 3.31
N ASN A 19 11.00 -4.72 4.61
CA ASN A 19 12.04 -5.57 5.17
C ASN A 19 11.63 -7.04 4.98
N ASP A 20 12.12 -7.69 3.93
CA ASP A 20 11.84 -9.12 3.60
C ASP A 20 12.39 -10.10 4.65
N ASP A 21 13.27 -9.64 5.56
CA ASP A 21 13.84 -10.44 6.66
C ASP A 21 12.86 -10.67 7.82
N TYR A 22 11.63 -10.16 7.75
CA TYR A 22 10.55 -10.55 8.67
C TYR A 22 10.09 -11.97 8.32
N GLU A 23 10.73 -12.97 8.92
CA GLU A 23 10.05 -14.22 9.20
C GLU A 23 8.81 -13.88 10.04
N ASP A 24 7.61 -14.21 9.54
CA ASP A 24 6.39 -14.32 10.34
C ASP A 24 6.63 -15.39 11.41
N LYS A 25 7.41 -15.06 12.45
CA LYS A 25 7.58 -15.92 13.60
C LYS A 25 6.23 -15.96 14.29
N PRO A 26 5.65 -17.15 14.52
CA PRO A 26 4.40 -17.25 15.25
C PRO A 26 4.63 -16.58 16.61
N ILE A 27 3.88 -15.51 16.87
CA ILE A 27 3.81 -14.92 18.20
C ILE A 27 3.08 -15.95 19.05
N GLU A 28 3.76 -16.55 20.03
CA GLU A 28 3.06 -17.37 21.00
C GLU A 28 2.05 -16.48 21.72
N THR A 29 0.84 -17.00 21.97
CA THR A 29 -0.27 -16.22 22.55
C THR A 29 0.09 -15.54 23.87
N ASP A 30 1.10 -16.07 24.55
CA ASP A 30 1.59 -15.58 25.83
C ASP A 30 2.47 -14.31 25.67
N ASP A 31 3.10 -14.13 24.50
CA ASP A 31 3.95 -12.97 24.17
C ASP A 31 3.15 -11.79 23.56
N PHE A 32 1.85 -11.99 23.28
CA PHE A 32 0.98 -11.02 22.59
C PHE A 32 0.78 -9.70 23.36
N PHE A 33 0.96 -9.71 24.69
CA PHE A 33 0.82 -8.54 25.56
C PHE A 33 2.15 -8.04 26.16
N GLU A 34 3.29 -8.60 25.76
CA GLU A 34 4.57 -8.12 26.25
C GLU A 34 4.97 -6.81 25.55
N LEU A 35 4.99 -5.72 26.33
CA LEU A 35 5.34 -4.34 25.94
C LEU A 35 6.82 -4.13 25.56
N GLY A 36 7.45 -5.15 24.95
CA GLY A 36 8.86 -5.16 24.56
C GLY A 36 9.15 -5.88 23.25
N ALA A 37 8.23 -6.68 22.73
CA ALA A 37 8.32 -7.14 21.36
C ALA A 37 7.81 -5.99 20.48
N GLU A 38 8.67 -5.41 19.65
CA GLU A 38 8.25 -4.54 18.55
C GLU A 38 7.46 -5.37 17.53
N VAL A 39 6.30 -5.90 17.91
CA VAL A 39 5.28 -6.39 16.98
C VAL A 39 4.54 -5.17 16.45
N GLY A 40 5.30 -4.20 15.94
CA GLY A 40 4.71 -3.20 15.08
C GLY A 40 4.35 -3.90 13.79
N HIS A 41 3.23 -3.52 13.19
CA HIS A 41 3.07 -3.62 11.73
C HIS A 41 4.11 -2.70 11.06
N LYS A 42 5.38 -3.05 11.23
CA LYS A 42 6.57 -2.36 10.77
C LYS A 42 6.87 -2.84 9.36
N ARG A 43 5.87 -2.77 8.48
CA ARG A 43 6.01 -3.27 7.11
C ARG A 43 6.95 -2.39 6.28
N ILE A 44 7.26 -1.18 6.75
CA ILE A 44 8.13 -0.21 6.07
C ILE A 44 9.06 0.45 7.09
N ASP A 45 9.92 -0.35 7.72
CA ASP A 45 10.87 0.12 8.74
C ASP A 45 12.00 0.99 8.18
N GLN A 46 12.19 1.00 6.85
CA GLN A 46 13.34 1.66 6.20
C GLN A 46 12.96 2.91 5.40
N MET A 47 11.70 3.37 5.43
CA MET A 47 11.34 4.65 4.83
C MET A 47 11.85 5.81 5.68
N ASN A 48 12.25 6.91 5.03
CA ASN A 48 12.43 8.16 5.76
C ASN A 48 11.06 8.72 6.20
N THR A 49 11.07 9.63 7.17
CA THR A 49 9.85 10.18 7.77
C THR A 49 8.93 10.87 6.74
N GLU A 50 9.48 11.59 5.77
CA GLU A 50 8.68 12.32 4.77
C GLU A 50 7.95 11.35 3.84
N ASP A 51 8.65 10.31 3.39
CA ASP A 51 8.07 9.26 2.55
C ASP A 51 7.01 8.46 3.33
N ALA A 52 7.26 8.15 4.61
CA ALA A 52 6.26 7.48 5.46
C ALA A 52 5.00 8.33 5.66
N ILE A 53 5.15 9.65 5.88
CA ILE A 53 4.02 10.58 5.95
C ILE A 53 3.27 10.59 4.62
N PHE A 54 3.98 10.68 3.50
CA PHE A 54 3.35 10.73 2.19
C PHE A 54 2.61 9.42 1.87
N LEU A 55 3.15 8.26 2.22
CA LEU A 55 2.43 7.00 2.09
C LEU A 55 1.15 6.97 2.93
N ASN A 56 1.19 7.43 4.19
CA ASN A 56 0.01 7.51 5.04
C ASN A 56 -1.07 8.42 4.43
N GLU A 57 -0.68 9.55 3.83
CA GLU A 57 -1.61 10.43 3.11
C GLU A 57 -2.24 9.73 1.89
N LEU A 58 -1.45 8.96 1.13
CA LEU A 58 -1.94 8.18 -0.01
C LEU A 58 -2.86 7.03 0.44
N GLU A 59 -2.54 6.35 1.53
CA GLU A 59 -3.36 5.30 2.13
C GLU A 59 -4.71 5.86 2.57
N LEU A 60 -4.71 6.95 3.33
CA LEU A 60 -5.92 7.63 3.78
C LEU A 60 -6.78 8.08 2.59
N ALA A 61 -6.15 8.65 1.55
CA ALA A 61 -6.85 9.02 0.34
C ALA A 61 -7.48 7.78 -0.34
N ALA A 62 -6.70 6.71 -0.53
CA ALA A 62 -7.16 5.47 -1.15
C ALA A 62 -8.30 4.81 -0.39
N GLU A 63 -8.25 4.80 0.94
CA GLU A 63 -9.31 4.30 1.82
C GLU A 63 -10.58 5.16 1.70
N THR A 64 -10.43 6.48 1.67
CA THR A 64 -11.55 7.43 1.65
C THR A 64 -12.32 7.42 0.33
N VAL A 65 -11.62 7.37 -0.81
CA VAL A 65 -12.27 7.48 -2.13
C VAL A 65 -12.39 6.15 -2.89
N GLY A 66 -11.67 5.13 -2.44
CA GLY A 66 -11.67 3.82 -3.04
C GLY A 66 -12.83 2.95 -2.58
N THR A 67 -13.22 1.99 -3.41
CA THR A 67 -13.94 0.82 -2.90
C THR A 67 -12.98 -0.08 -2.12
N PHE A 68 -13.51 -0.97 -1.27
CA PHE A 68 -12.70 -1.98 -0.59
C PHE A 68 -11.76 -2.74 -1.55
N LYS A 69 -12.25 -3.12 -2.75
CA LYS A 69 -11.41 -3.78 -3.78
C LYS A 69 -10.31 -2.88 -4.33
N GLU A 70 -10.60 -1.61 -4.58
CA GLU A 70 -9.62 -0.64 -5.06
C GLU A 70 -8.54 -0.37 -3.99
N PHE A 71 -8.94 -0.22 -2.74
CA PHE A 71 -8.01 -0.04 -1.62
C PHE A 71 -7.06 -1.24 -1.44
N ASN A 72 -7.59 -2.48 -1.50
CA ASN A 72 -6.74 -3.67 -1.44
C ASN A 72 -5.76 -3.76 -2.63
N LEU A 73 -6.16 -3.32 -3.83
CA LEU A 73 -5.24 -3.24 -4.98
C LEU A 73 -4.13 -2.21 -4.75
N PHE A 74 -4.42 -1.09 -4.07
CA PHE A 74 -3.40 -0.12 -3.69
C PHE A 74 -2.37 -0.74 -2.72
N LEU A 75 -2.82 -1.42 -1.67
CA LEU A 75 -1.92 -2.05 -0.69
C LEU A 75 -1.02 -3.09 -1.36
N LEU A 76 -1.58 -3.96 -2.19
CA LEU A 76 -0.80 -4.97 -2.92
C LEU A 76 0.21 -4.34 -3.89
N MET A 77 -0.09 -3.17 -4.45
CA MET A 77 0.86 -2.44 -5.28
C MET A 77 2.00 -1.84 -4.46
N ALA A 78 1.70 -1.26 -3.30
CA ALA A 78 2.72 -0.75 -2.37
C ALA A 78 3.63 -1.87 -1.86
N GLU A 79 3.09 -3.09 -1.72
CA GLU A 79 3.82 -4.32 -1.42
C GLU A 79 4.64 -4.90 -2.59
N GLY A 80 4.61 -4.27 -3.77
CA GLY A 80 5.37 -4.73 -4.93
C GLY A 80 4.76 -5.91 -5.68
N LYS A 81 3.50 -6.28 -5.42
CA LYS A 81 2.82 -7.34 -6.20
C LYS A 81 2.66 -6.91 -7.65
N THR A 82 2.85 -7.84 -8.58
CA THR A 82 2.70 -7.55 -10.01
C THR A 82 1.22 -7.47 -10.40
N TYR A 83 0.93 -6.85 -11.55
CA TYR A 83 -0.43 -6.87 -12.11
C TYR A 83 -0.96 -8.28 -12.35
N LYS A 84 -0.07 -9.23 -12.63
CA LYS A 84 -0.40 -10.64 -12.82
C LYS A 84 -0.79 -11.32 -11.51
N ASP A 85 -0.08 -11.02 -10.41
CA ASP A 85 -0.41 -11.53 -9.08
C ASP A 85 -1.77 -11.00 -8.63
N MET A 86 -1.98 -9.69 -8.76
CA MET A 86 -3.28 -9.06 -8.48
C MET A 86 -4.40 -9.62 -9.36
N ALA A 87 -4.15 -9.84 -10.66
CA ALA A 87 -5.13 -10.43 -11.57
C ALA A 87 -5.57 -11.83 -11.09
N ARG A 88 -4.62 -12.64 -10.60
CA ARG A 88 -4.90 -13.94 -10.00
C ARG A 88 -5.69 -13.82 -8.69
N ILE A 89 -5.27 -12.94 -7.77
CA ILE A 89 -5.91 -12.75 -6.47
C ILE A 89 -7.38 -12.32 -6.61
N PHE A 90 -7.66 -11.41 -7.54
CA PHE A 90 -9.00 -10.86 -7.74
C PHE A 90 -9.82 -11.62 -8.79
N GLU A 91 -9.26 -12.69 -9.38
CA GLU A 91 -9.89 -13.49 -10.43
C GLU A 91 -10.40 -12.64 -11.62
N VAL A 92 -9.59 -11.67 -12.06
CA VAL A 92 -9.88 -10.78 -13.19
C VAL A 92 -8.68 -10.71 -14.14
N GLY A 93 -8.86 -10.16 -15.35
CA GLY A 93 -7.74 -9.93 -16.26
C GLY A 93 -6.81 -8.78 -15.81
N GLU A 94 -5.53 -8.83 -16.17
CA GLU A 94 -4.55 -7.77 -15.85
C GLU A 94 -4.99 -6.38 -16.35
N GLN A 95 -5.64 -6.31 -17.51
CA GLN A 95 -6.18 -5.05 -18.03
C GLN A 95 -7.22 -4.46 -17.08
N ARG A 96 -8.04 -5.30 -16.44
CA ARG A 96 -9.04 -4.85 -15.47
C ARG A 96 -8.38 -4.31 -14.21
N VAL A 97 -7.33 -4.96 -13.72
CA VAL A 97 -6.51 -4.48 -12.61
C VAL A 97 -5.95 -3.09 -12.91
N LYS A 98 -5.31 -2.91 -14.08
CA LYS A 98 -4.78 -1.60 -14.51
C LYS A 98 -5.85 -0.51 -14.55
N GLN A 99 -7.03 -0.81 -15.08
CA GLN A 99 -8.15 0.12 -15.12
C GLN A 99 -8.64 0.52 -13.73
N MET A 100 -8.73 -0.44 -12.78
CA MET A 100 -9.17 -0.17 -11.41
C MET A 100 -8.19 0.73 -10.68
N LEU A 101 -6.90 0.43 -10.78
CA LEU A 101 -5.84 1.26 -10.19
C LEU A 101 -5.77 2.66 -10.83
N ASP A 102 -5.89 2.75 -12.14
CA ASP A 102 -5.94 4.05 -12.84
C ASP A 102 -7.11 4.90 -12.38
N LYS A 103 -8.28 4.29 -12.17
CA LYS A 103 -9.47 4.98 -11.64
C LYS A 103 -9.24 5.44 -10.21
N LEU A 104 -8.72 4.57 -9.35
CA LEU A 104 -8.41 4.90 -7.96
C LEU A 104 -7.46 6.10 -7.88
N ILE A 105 -6.34 6.06 -8.59
CA ILE A 105 -5.34 7.14 -8.56
C ILE A 105 -5.94 8.47 -9.02
N VAL A 106 -6.81 8.47 -10.02
CA VAL A 106 -7.52 9.69 -10.44
C VAL A 106 -8.43 10.23 -9.33
N LYS A 107 -9.10 9.35 -8.58
CA LYS A 107 -9.91 9.79 -7.42
C LYS A 107 -9.02 10.33 -6.30
N MET A 108 -7.90 9.68 -6.00
CA MET A 108 -6.94 10.09 -4.97
C MET A 108 -6.36 11.47 -5.29
N ILE A 109 -5.95 11.71 -6.54
CA ILE A 109 -5.44 13.02 -6.97
C ILE A 109 -6.48 14.12 -6.73
N LYS A 110 -7.75 13.85 -7.05
CA LYS A 110 -8.83 14.82 -6.79
C LYS A 110 -8.99 15.07 -5.30
N TYR A 111 -8.96 14.02 -4.47
CA TYR A 111 -9.07 14.16 -3.02
C TYR A 111 -7.94 15.02 -2.43
N LEU A 112 -6.70 14.73 -2.80
CA LEU A 112 -5.49 15.44 -2.35
C LEU A 112 -5.35 16.87 -2.90
N GLN A 113 -6.22 17.29 -3.84
CA GLN A 113 -6.25 18.67 -4.33
C GLN A 113 -7.16 19.58 -3.51
N TYR A 114 -8.10 19.00 -2.76
CA TYR A 114 -9.16 19.74 -2.06
C TYR A 114 -9.14 19.51 -0.53
N ASN A 115 -8.22 18.70 -0.04
CA ASN A 115 -7.93 18.45 1.37
C ASN A 115 -6.43 18.59 1.58
#